data_AF-A0A174MI84-F1
#
_entry.id   AF-A0A174MI84-F1
#
_cell.length_a   1.000
_cell.length_b   1.000
_cell.length_c   1.000
_cell.angle_alpha   90.00
_cell.angle_beta   90.00
_cell.angle_gamma   90.00
#
_symmetry.space_group_name_H-M   'P 1'
#
loop_
_entity.id
_entity.type
_entity.pdbx_description
1 polymer ?
#
loop_
_entity_poly.entity_id
_entity_poly.type
_entity_poly.pdbx_seq_one_letter_code
_entity_poly.pdbx_strand_id
1 'polypeptide(L)'
;MIRKIQWIAMVVAAVLCAACDAHIDVPDTAVRLGHILCEDGTALSYAQYEQSGKRAIAVVFDTERREGTEGNGYAVYLWDIAPAAFADSLGVAQGTSADIGALDGNMNTFALYDTRETASPMAEAVFDLWRYGQSAYIPSVAQMRLLYAVRETVNPVIERCGGHPLPLDEYDCWYWTSTEVSGQETAKAWLYSTGSGAMQETPKTQAHKLRPIITMNK
;
A
#
# COMPACT_ATOMS: atom_id res chain seq x y z
N MET A 1 -8.94 -73.93 -11.78
CA MET A 1 -9.32 -72.65 -12.42
C MET A 1 -9.80 -71.57 -11.44
N ILE A 2 -10.20 -71.90 -10.21
CA ILE A 2 -10.70 -70.95 -9.18
C ILE A 2 -9.62 -70.00 -8.61
N ARG A 3 -8.36 -70.44 -8.51
CA ARG A 3 -7.24 -69.65 -7.95
C ARG A 3 -6.81 -68.43 -8.80
N LYS A 4 -6.99 -68.47 -10.13
CA LYS A 4 -6.61 -67.36 -11.03
C LYS A 4 -7.64 -66.22 -11.03
N ILE A 5 -8.92 -66.53 -10.76
CA ILE A 5 -10.01 -65.53 -10.73
C ILE A 5 -9.93 -64.68 -9.46
N GLN A 6 -9.51 -65.27 -8.32
CA GLN A 6 -9.30 -64.52 -7.07
C GLN A 6 -8.15 -63.51 -7.15
N TRP A 7 -7.10 -63.80 -7.93
CA TRP A 7 -5.96 -62.88 -8.09
C TRP A 7 -6.29 -61.68 -8.99
N ILE A 8 -7.12 -61.89 -10.03
CA ILE A 8 -7.56 -60.80 -10.91
C ILE A 8 -8.53 -59.87 -10.17
N ALA A 9 -9.42 -60.41 -9.32
CA ALA A 9 -10.34 -59.61 -8.51
C ALA A 9 -9.61 -58.73 -7.47
N MET A 10 -8.48 -59.21 -6.93
CA MET A 10 -7.70 -58.48 -5.92
C MET A 10 -6.87 -57.33 -6.53
N VAL A 11 -6.42 -57.49 -7.78
CA VAL A 11 -5.68 -56.44 -8.51
C VAL A 11 -6.60 -55.32 -8.98
N VAL A 12 -7.84 -55.63 -9.36
CA VAL A 12 -8.83 -54.60 -9.76
C VAL A 12 -9.26 -53.74 -8.56
N ALA A 13 -9.34 -54.32 -7.35
CA ALA A 13 -9.65 -53.57 -6.14
C ALA A 13 -8.51 -52.64 -5.67
N ALA A 14 -7.25 -52.96 -5.97
CA ALA A 14 -6.11 -52.11 -5.62
C ALA A 14 -5.92 -50.92 -6.58
N VAL A 15 -6.30 -51.06 -7.85
CA VAL A 15 -6.19 -49.99 -8.86
C VAL A 15 -7.31 -48.95 -8.74
N LEU A 16 -8.46 -49.31 -8.17
CA LEU A 16 -9.59 -48.38 -7.98
C LEU A 16 -9.42 -47.44 -6.77
N CYS A 17 -8.44 -47.67 -5.88
CA CYS A 17 -8.18 -46.80 -4.72
C CYS A 17 -7.05 -45.79 -4.94
N ALA A 18 -6.41 -45.76 -6.12
CA ALA A 18 -5.33 -44.82 -6.45
C ALA A 18 -5.80 -43.63 -7.30
N ALA A 19 -7.11 -43.49 -7.53
CA ALA A 19 -7.70 -42.20 -7.91
C ALA A 19 -7.97 -41.38 -6.63
N CYS A 20 -6.95 -41.22 -5.79
CA CYS A 20 -6.93 -40.09 -4.89
C CYS A 20 -6.87 -38.87 -5.80
N ASP A 21 -8.00 -38.21 -5.90
CA ASP A 21 -8.18 -36.87 -6.40
C ASP A 21 -7.08 -36.00 -5.79
N ALA A 22 -5.94 -35.92 -6.49
CA ALA A 22 -4.97 -34.89 -6.24
C ALA A 22 -5.66 -33.63 -6.72
N HIS A 23 -6.45 -33.04 -5.83
CA HIS A 23 -6.76 -31.63 -5.87
C HIS A 23 -5.40 -30.95 -5.99
N ILE A 24 -5.02 -30.62 -7.24
CA ILE A 24 -3.97 -29.66 -7.50
C ILE A 24 -4.56 -28.38 -6.95
N ASP A 25 -4.25 -28.09 -5.68
CA ASP A 25 -4.43 -26.77 -5.11
C ASP A 25 -3.60 -25.84 -5.97
N VAL A 26 -4.22 -25.31 -7.04
CA VAL A 26 -3.67 -24.20 -7.80
C VAL A 26 -3.43 -23.13 -6.74
N PRO A 27 -2.16 -22.72 -6.51
CA PRO A 27 -1.88 -21.77 -5.46
C PRO A 27 -2.72 -20.54 -5.74
N ASP A 28 -3.56 -20.17 -4.78
CA ASP A 28 -4.35 -18.96 -4.88
C ASP A 28 -3.41 -17.76 -4.90
N THR A 29 -3.21 -17.18 -6.07
CA THR A 29 -2.36 -16.00 -6.29
C THR A 29 -3.13 -14.69 -6.17
N ALA A 30 -4.39 -14.72 -5.69
CA ALA A 30 -5.16 -13.50 -5.51
C ALA A 30 -4.56 -12.64 -4.40
N VAL A 31 -4.27 -11.39 -4.72
CA VAL A 31 -3.84 -10.39 -3.74
C VAL A 31 -5.06 -9.95 -2.93
N ARG A 32 -4.92 -9.91 -1.60
CA ARG A 32 -5.99 -9.52 -0.67
C ARG A 32 -5.53 -8.43 0.29
N LEU A 33 -6.50 -7.74 0.89
CA LEU A 33 -6.24 -6.85 2.03
C LEU A 33 -5.44 -7.58 3.11
N GLY A 34 -4.43 -6.90 3.66
CA GLY A 34 -3.52 -7.46 4.65
C GLY A 34 -2.44 -8.40 4.10
N HIS A 35 -2.36 -8.63 2.79
CA HIS A 35 -1.18 -9.27 2.21
C HIS A 35 0.05 -8.37 2.38
N ILE A 36 1.22 -8.99 2.51
CA ILE A 36 2.51 -8.33 2.65
C ILE A 36 3.14 -8.16 1.28
N LEU A 37 3.39 -6.91 0.91
CA LEU A 37 4.19 -6.57 -0.25
C LEU A 37 5.68 -6.64 0.13
N CYS A 38 6.42 -7.46 -0.59
CA CYS A 38 7.85 -7.69 -0.39
C CYS A 38 8.70 -6.82 -1.34
N GLU A 39 9.98 -6.66 -1.04
CA GLU A 39 10.90 -5.82 -1.83
C GLU A 39 11.05 -6.27 -3.30
N ASP A 40 10.76 -7.54 -3.60
CA ASP A 40 10.81 -8.10 -4.96
C ASP A 40 9.50 -7.92 -5.75
N GLY A 41 8.52 -7.21 -5.20
CA GLY A 41 7.23 -6.93 -5.83
C GLY A 41 6.15 -7.98 -5.57
N THR A 42 6.47 -9.08 -4.88
CA THR A 42 5.47 -10.11 -4.59
C THR A 42 4.59 -9.74 -3.40
N ALA A 43 3.29 -10.02 -3.52
CA ALA A 43 2.32 -9.85 -2.43
C ALA A 43 1.92 -11.23 -1.88
N LEU A 44 2.21 -11.49 -0.61
CA LEU A 44 2.03 -12.79 0.04
C LEU A 44 1.05 -12.68 1.22
N SER A 45 0.31 -13.76 1.51
CA SER A 45 -0.33 -13.87 2.83
C SER A 45 0.73 -13.92 3.94
N TYR A 46 0.36 -13.62 5.18
CA TYR A 46 1.29 -13.66 6.31
C TYR A 46 1.97 -15.02 6.49
N ALA A 47 1.19 -16.11 6.37
CA ALA A 47 1.74 -17.47 6.49
C ALA A 47 2.75 -17.80 5.38
N GLN A 48 2.49 -17.34 4.15
CA GLN A 48 3.44 -17.50 3.03
C GLN A 48 4.68 -16.63 3.24
N TYR A 49 4.51 -15.39 3.71
CA TYR A 49 5.60 -14.46 3.99
C TYR A 49 6.57 -15.05 5.03
N GLU A 50 6.08 -15.59 6.14
CA GLU A 50 6.91 -16.20 7.20
C GLU A 50 7.79 -17.35 6.68
N GLN A 51 7.33 -18.06 5.65
CA GLN A 51 8.06 -19.19 5.05
C GLN A 51 8.93 -18.77 3.86
N SER A 52 8.81 -17.52 3.39
CA SER A 52 9.41 -17.08 2.13
C SER A 52 10.86 -16.62 2.27
N GLY A 53 11.30 -16.21 3.47
CA GLY A 53 12.59 -15.56 3.69
C GLY A 53 12.73 -14.18 3.03
N LYS A 54 11.64 -13.64 2.45
CA LYS A 54 11.62 -12.32 1.80
C LYS A 54 11.56 -11.20 2.82
N ARG A 55 11.89 -9.99 2.38
CA ARG A 55 11.77 -8.78 3.18
C ARG A 55 10.46 -8.06 2.89
N ALA A 56 9.62 -7.91 3.92
CA ALA A 56 8.43 -7.08 3.87
C ALA A 56 8.79 -5.58 3.79
N ILE A 57 8.00 -4.83 3.03
CA ILE A 57 8.15 -3.36 2.92
C ILE A 57 6.81 -2.62 3.09
N ALA A 58 5.69 -3.27 2.75
CA ALA A 58 4.38 -2.65 2.83
C ALA A 58 3.26 -3.69 3.06
N VAL A 59 2.07 -3.22 3.43
CA VAL A 59 0.86 -4.04 3.60
C VAL A 59 -0.23 -3.56 2.67
N VAL A 60 -0.86 -4.47 1.94
CA VAL A 60 -1.95 -4.19 1.01
C VAL A 60 -3.18 -3.67 1.78
N PHE A 61 -3.68 -2.50 1.41
CA PHE A 61 -4.85 -1.86 2.03
C PHE A 61 -5.97 -1.54 1.03
N ASP A 62 -5.73 -1.72 -0.27
CA ASP A 62 -6.74 -1.63 -1.31
C ASP A 62 -6.43 -2.63 -2.42
N THR A 63 -7.46 -3.29 -2.95
CA THR A 63 -7.34 -4.26 -4.06
C THR A 63 -8.36 -4.00 -5.16
N GLU A 64 -9.08 -2.88 -5.08
CA GLU A 64 -10.13 -2.55 -6.03
C GLU A 64 -9.49 -1.98 -7.31
N ARG A 65 -9.84 -2.59 -8.44
CA ARG A 65 -9.53 -2.03 -9.75
C ARG A 65 -10.59 -1.00 -10.09
N ARG A 66 -10.18 0.25 -10.32
CA ARG A 66 -11.08 1.34 -10.72
C ARG A 66 -10.74 1.77 -12.14
N GLU A 67 -11.74 2.02 -12.96
CA GLU A 67 -11.52 2.53 -14.31
C GLU A 67 -10.92 3.94 -14.23
N GLY A 68 -9.90 4.21 -15.03
CA GLY A 68 -9.22 5.51 -15.07
C GLY A 68 -8.17 5.74 -13.96
N THR A 69 -7.94 4.79 -13.05
CA THR A 69 -6.84 4.85 -12.08
C THR A 69 -5.73 3.87 -12.44
N GLU A 70 -4.48 4.24 -12.16
CA GLU A 70 -3.33 3.35 -12.38
C GLU A 70 -3.31 2.20 -11.35
N GLY A 71 -2.92 1.00 -11.80
CA GLY A 71 -2.71 -0.17 -10.95
C GLY A 71 -3.96 -0.95 -10.54
N ASN A 72 -3.76 -1.95 -9.67
CA ASN A 72 -4.79 -2.87 -9.17
C ASN A 72 -4.97 -2.77 -7.65
N GLY A 73 -4.64 -1.61 -7.07
CA GLY A 73 -4.77 -1.35 -5.64
C GLY A 73 -3.51 -0.72 -5.03
N TYR A 74 -3.50 -0.62 -3.71
CA TYR A 74 -2.49 0.12 -2.95
C TYR A 74 -1.95 -0.68 -1.76
N ALA A 75 -0.67 -0.46 -1.46
CA ALA A 75 -0.01 -0.96 -0.26
C ALA A 75 0.62 0.20 0.53
N VAL A 76 0.55 0.15 1.86
CA VAL A 76 1.08 1.17 2.77
C VAL A 76 2.40 0.72 3.36
N TYR A 77 3.40 1.60 3.39
CA TYR A 77 4.71 1.29 3.97
C TYR A 77 4.62 0.86 5.44
N LEU A 78 5.48 -0.06 5.83
CA LEU A 78 5.56 -0.54 7.22
C LEU A 78 5.98 0.55 8.21
N TRP A 79 6.79 1.52 7.79
CA TRP A 79 7.33 2.56 8.66
C TRP A 79 6.96 3.96 8.16
N ASP A 80 6.82 4.89 9.10
CA ASP A 80 6.90 6.32 8.80
C ASP A 80 8.32 6.65 8.31
N ILE A 81 8.44 7.64 7.42
CA ILE A 81 9.72 8.29 7.18
C ILE A 81 9.84 9.56 8.03
N ALA A 82 11.04 10.14 8.05
CA ALA A 82 11.30 11.37 8.80
C ALA A 82 10.29 12.46 8.40
N PRO A 83 9.71 13.20 9.38
CA PRO A 83 8.82 14.32 9.06
C PRO A 83 9.52 15.33 8.16
N ALA A 84 8.80 15.80 7.14
CA ALA A 84 9.30 16.80 6.21
C ALA A 84 8.21 17.79 5.82
N ALA A 85 8.63 18.94 5.30
CA ALA A 85 7.72 19.96 4.80
C ALA A 85 7.17 19.60 3.42
N PHE A 86 5.96 20.07 3.11
CA PHE A 86 5.36 19.96 1.79
C PHE A 86 6.15 20.78 0.75
N ALA A 87 6.59 21.99 1.15
CA ALA A 87 7.41 22.89 0.35
C ALA A 87 8.46 23.57 1.22
N ASP A 88 9.61 23.90 0.64
CA ASP A 88 10.66 24.69 1.32
C ASP A 88 10.31 26.19 1.42
N SER A 89 9.41 26.68 0.57
CA SER A 89 8.93 28.06 0.56
C SER A 89 7.43 28.16 0.22
N LEU A 90 6.85 29.35 0.41
CA LEU A 90 5.46 29.66 0.04
C LEU A 90 5.41 30.59 -1.18
N GLY A 91 4.27 30.65 -1.86
CA GLY A 91 4.02 31.53 -3.01
C GLY A 91 3.94 30.81 -4.35
N VAL A 92 4.20 29.50 -4.37
CA VAL A 92 4.19 28.66 -5.58
C VAL A 92 3.19 27.52 -5.38
N ALA A 93 2.27 27.38 -6.34
CA ALA A 93 1.48 26.15 -6.48
C ALA A 93 2.37 25.13 -7.19
N GLN A 94 2.52 23.94 -6.63
CA GLN A 94 3.45 22.91 -7.11
C GLN A 94 2.80 21.95 -8.11
N GLY A 95 1.66 22.34 -8.66
CA GLY A 95 0.98 21.63 -9.75
C GLY A 95 0.33 20.32 -9.33
N THR A 96 0.06 20.11 -8.03
CA THR A 96 -0.73 18.96 -7.60
C THR A 96 -2.22 19.24 -7.76
N SER A 97 -3.04 18.19 -7.69
CA SER A 97 -4.48 18.41 -7.67
C SER A 97 -4.93 19.03 -6.34
N ALA A 98 -5.98 19.84 -6.43
CA ALA A 98 -6.76 20.29 -5.28
C ALA A 98 -8.05 19.47 -5.09
N ASP A 99 -8.19 18.35 -5.80
CA ASP A 99 -9.36 17.47 -5.74
C ASP A 99 -9.18 16.44 -4.61
N ILE A 100 -9.94 16.63 -3.54
CA ILE A 100 -9.92 15.74 -2.36
C ILE A 100 -10.51 14.35 -2.63
N GLY A 101 -11.15 14.13 -3.78
CA GLY A 101 -11.73 12.86 -4.22
C GLY A 101 -10.83 12.09 -5.20
N ALA A 102 -9.76 12.69 -5.72
CA ALA A 102 -8.89 12.08 -6.71
C ALA A 102 -7.89 11.10 -6.08
N LEU A 103 -7.72 9.93 -6.70
CA LEU A 103 -6.74 8.91 -6.32
C LEU A 103 -5.43 9.11 -7.10
N ASP A 104 -4.83 10.28 -6.95
CA ASP A 104 -3.76 10.79 -7.82
C ASP A 104 -2.45 11.07 -7.08
N GLY A 105 -2.23 10.44 -5.92
CA GLY A 105 -1.08 10.74 -5.08
C GLY A 105 0.28 10.52 -5.76
N ASN A 106 0.36 9.58 -6.71
CA ASN A 106 1.58 9.35 -7.48
C ASN A 106 1.87 10.53 -8.43
N MET A 107 0.86 10.95 -9.20
CA MET A 107 0.96 12.10 -10.12
C MET A 107 1.30 13.37 -9.34
N ASN A 108 0.63 13.60 -8.21
CA ASN A 108 0.90 14.74 -7.36
C ASN A 108 2.34 14.70 -6.81
N THR A 109 2.80 13.55 -6.31
CA THR A 109 4.17 13.43 -5.78
C THR A 109 5.23 13.69 -6.85
N PHE A 110 4.99 13.26 -8.09
CA PHE A 110 5.86 13.59 -9.21
C PHE A 110 5.86 15.10 -9.51
N ALA A 111 4.69 15.76 -9.53
CA ALA A 111 4.59 17.21 -9.73
C ALA A 111 5.33 18.00 -8.64
N LEU A 112 5.23 17.57 -7.38
CA LEU A 112 5.98 18.15 -6.26
C LEU A 112 7.49 18.05 -6.45
N TYR A 113 7.97 16.91 -6.96
CA TYR A 113 9.38 16.67 -7.21
C TYR A 113 9.91 17.44 -8.43
N ASP A 114 9.10 17.56 -9.50
CA ASP A 114 9.51 18.23 -10.75
C ASP A 114 9.38 19.76 -10.70
N THR A 115 8.70 20.32 -9.69
CA THR A 115 8.58 21.77 -9.52
C THR A 115 9.97 22.39 -9.30
N ARG A 116 10.33 23.39 -10.12
CA ARG A 116 11.68 23.99 -10.10
C ARG A 116 11.76 25.27 -9.28
N GLU A 117 10.63 25.93 -9.09
CA GLU A 117 10.51 27.22 -8.41
C GLU A 117 10.53 27.08 -6.89
N THR A 118 10.17 25.91 -6.35
CA THR A 118 10.21 25.57 -4.92
C THR A 118 10.44 24.07 -4.79
N ALA A 119 11.31 23.66 -3.87
CA ALA A 119 11.56 22.25 -3.61
C ALA A 119 10.49 21.66 -2.69
N SER A 120 10.26 20.34 -2.79
CA SER A 120 9.40 19.60 -1.87
C SER A 120 10.23 18.61 -1.05
N PRO A 121 10.60 18.96 0.20
CA PRO A 121 11.35 18.05 1.07
C PRO A 121 10.67 16.69 1.26
N MET A 122 9.33 16.67 1.36
CA MET A 122 8.61 15.40 1.47
C MET A 122 8.64 14.57 0.18
N ALA A 123 8.58 15.20 -1.00
CA ALA A 123 8.68 14.46 -2.26
C ALA A 123 10.07 13.87 -2.42
N GLU A 124 11.13 14.66 -2.18
CA GLU A 124 12.52 14.18 -2.18
C GLU A 124 12.71 12.98 -1.24
N ALA A 125 12.22 13.08 0.00
CA ALA A 125 12.34 12.01 0.99
C ALA A 125 11.64 10.70 0.58
N VAL A 126 10.56 10.77 -0.20
CA VAL A 126 9.87 9.58 -0.71
C VAL A 126 10.54 9.05 -1.98
N PHE A 127 11.07 9.91 -2.84
CA PHE A 127 11.85 9.49 -4.01
C PHE A 127 13.09 8.68 -3.63
N ASP A 128 13.73 9.00 -2.50
CA ASP A 128 14.87 8.25 -1.97
C ASP A 128 14.51 6.81 -1.53
N LEU A 129 13.22 6.50 -1.35
CA LEU A 129 12.77 5.14 -1.04
C LEU A 129 12.71 4.24 -2.29
N TRP A 130 12.86 4.81 -3.48
CA TRP A 130 12.73 4.06 -4.73
C TRP A 130 13.75 2.94 -4.81
N ARG A 131 13.26 1.70 -4.84
CA ARG A 131 14.07 0.50 -4.95
C ARG A 131 13.37 -0.54 -5.80
N TYR A 132 14.14 -1.21 -6.67
CA TYR A 132 13.69 -2.35 -7.47
C TYR A 132 12.40 -2.11 -8.28
N GLY A 133 12.18 -0.88 -8.76
CA GLY A 133 11.03 -0.54 -9.61
C GLY A 133 9.70 -0.34 -8.86
N GLN A 134 9.71 -0.33 -7.53
CA GLN A 134 8.53 0.06 -6.74
C GLN A 134 8.58 1.54 -6.40
N SER A 135 7.67 2.32 -6.97
CA SER A 135 7.58 3.76 -6.79
C SER A 135 6.70 4.10 -5.59
N ALA A 136 7.34 4.37 -4.45
CA ALA A 136 6.68 4.98 -3.31
C ALA A 136 6.24 6.41 -3.64
N TYR A 137 5.15 6.87 -3.05
CA TYR A 137 4.69 8.26 -3.18
C TYR A 137 3.88 8.71 -1.95
N ILE A 138 3.70 10.03 -1.79
CA ILE A 138 2.82 10.60 -0.76
C ILE A 138 1.36 10.38 -1.21
N PRO A 139 0.52 9.72 -0.39
CA PRO A 139 -0.88 9.48 -0.74
C PRO A 139 -1.67 10.79 -0.90
N SER A 140 -2.62 10.79 -1.83
CA SER A 140 -3.67 11.82 -1.91
C SER A 140 -4.62 11.74 -0.71
N VAL A 141 -5.45 12.76 -0.52
CA VAL A 141 -6.53 12.73 0.49
C VAL A 141 -7.44 11.51 0.31
N ALA A 142 -7.83 11.19 -0.93
CA ALA A 142 -8.72 10.06 -1.20
C ALA A 142 -8.05 8.72 -0.85
N GLN A 143 -6.76 8.56 -1.14
CA GLN A 143 -6.01 7.35 -0.76
C GLN A 143 -5.84 7.23 0.76
N MET A 144 -5.65 8.35 1.48
CA MET A 144 -5.64 8.35 2.94
C MET A 144 -6.99 7.95 3.54
N ARG A 145 -8.12 8.32 2.92
CA ARG A 145 -9.46 7.88 3.33
C ARG A 145 -9.64 6.37 3.18
N LEU A 146 -9.16 5.79 2.07
CA LEU A 146 -9.16 4.34 1.87
C LEU A 146 -8.34 3.64 2.97
N LEU A 147 -7.12 4.13 3.23
CA LEU A 147 -6.26 3.59 4.26
C LEU A 147 -6.89 3.70 5.66
N TYR A 148 -7.46 4.85 5.99
CA TYR A 148 -8.15 5.09 7.25
C TYR A 148 -9.27 4.07 7.49
N ALA A 149 -10.08 3.78 6.48
CA ALA A 149 -11.22 2.87 6.58
C ALA A 149 -10.81 1.43 6.95
N VAL A 150 -9.59 1.01 6.63
CA VAL A 150 -9.10 -0.37 6.85
C VAL A 150 -7.93 -0.46 7.83
N ARG A 151 -7.52 0.65 8.46
CA ARG A 151 -6.31 0.72 9.30
C ARG A 151 -6.32 -0.28 10.46
N GLU A 152 -7.46 -0.53 11.07
CA GLU A 152 -7.60 -1.54 12.14
C GLU A 152 -7.38 -2.96 11.63
N THR A 153 -7.67 -3.23 10.35
CA THR A 153 -7.38 -4.52 9.71
C THR A 153 -5.91 -4.65 9.32
N VAL A 154 -5.27 -3.57 8.87
CA VAL A 154 -3.86 -3.62 8.42
C VAL A 154 -2.86 -3.49 9.56
N ASN A 155 -3.19 -2.79 10.65
CA ASN A 155 -2.28 -2.54 11.77
C ASN A 155 -1.71 -3.83 12.40
N PRO A 156 -2.51 -4.88 12.68
CA PRO A 156 -1.96 -6.14 13.19
C PRO A 156 -0.98 -6.83 12.23
N VAL A 157 -1.11 -6.58 10.92
CA VAL A 157 -0.15 -7.10 9.93
C VAL A 157 1.12 -6.26 9.94
N ILE A 158 0.98 -4.93 9.97
CA ILE A 158 2.12 -3.99 10.06
C ILE A 158 2.97 -4.32 11.30
N GLU A 159 2.34 -4.48 12.46
CA GLU A 159 3.01 -4.82 13.72
C GLU A 159 3.75 -6.15 13.64
N ARG A 160 3.10 -7.20 13.12
CA ARG A 160 3.75 -8.52 12.93
C ARG A 160 4.93 -8.47 11.95
N CYS A 161 4.94 -7.51 11.03
CA CYS A 161 6.07 -7.28 10.12
C CYS A 161 7.15 -6.36 10.71
N GLY A 162 7.04 -5.94 11.98
CA GLY A 162 7.98 -5.05 12.64
C GLY A 162 7.84 -3.58 12.24
N GLY A 163 6.71 -3.21 11.64
CA GLY A 163 6.37 -1.84 11.24
C GLY A 163 5.84 -0.99 12.39
N HIS A 164 5.57 0.28 12.09
CA HIS A 164 4.88 1.23 12.96
C HIS A 164 3.37 1.22 12.64
N PRO A 165 2.50 0.70 13.53
CA PRO A 165 1.06 0.78 13.34
C PRO A 165 0.57 2.22 13.13
N LEU A 166 -0.47 2.39 12.33
CA LEU A 166 -1.10 3.68 12.11
C LEU A 166 -1.84 4.11 13.39
N PRO A 167 -1.68 5.34 13.87
CA PRO A 167 -2.38 5.84 15.05
C PRO A 167 -3.89 5.67 14.93
N LEU A 168 -4.50 5.12 15.99
CA LEU A 168 -5.94 4.95 16.14
C LEU A 168 -6.58 6.04 17.00
N ASP A 169 -5.77 6.76 17.78
CA ASP A 169 -6.18 7.87 18.62
C ASP A 169 -5.70 9.22 18.05
N GLU A 170 -6.02 10.30 18.77
CA GLU A 170 -5.74 11.68 18.36
C GLU A 170 -4.27 12.10 18.51
N TYR A 171 -3.41 11.28 19.11
CA TYR A 171 -2.03 11.64 19.39
C TYR A 171 -1.11 11.25 18.24
N ASP A 172 -0.27 12.19 17.79
CA ASP A 172 0.75 11.97 16.75
C ASP A 172 0.21 11.34 15.45
N CYS A 173 -1.00 11.77 15.04
CA CYS A 173 -1.82 11.12 14.01
C CYS A 173 -1.93 11.88 12.68
N TRP A 174 -1.27 13.03 12.54
CA TRP A 174 -1.39 13.91 11.36
C TRP A 174 -0.32 13.61 10.32
N TYR A 175 -0.76 13.26 9.12
CA TYR A 175 0.09 12.94 7.98
C TYR A 175 -0.14 13.91 6.84
N TRP A 176 0.95 14.29 6.16
CA TRP A 176 0.83 14.97 4.88
C TRP A 176 0.13 14.09 3.86
N THR A 177 -0.73 14.74 3.08
CA THR A 177 -1.20 14.24 1.79
C THR A 177 -0.52 15.02 0.68
N SER A 178 -0.57 14.52 -0.56
CA SER A 178 -0.05 15.22 -1.73
C SER A 178 -1.05 16.22 -2.36
N THR A 179 -2.23 16.41 -1.75
CA THR A 179 -3.31 17.26 -2.28
C THR A 179 -3.20 18.69 -1.75
N GLU A 180 -3.16 19.68 -2.65
CA GLU A 180 -3.18 21.11 -2.32
C GLU A 180 -4.57 21.59 -1.88
N VAL A 181 -4.65 22.73 -1.19
CA VAL A 181 -5.95 23.32 -0.80
C VAL A 181 -6.47 24.20 -1.93
N SER A 182 -7.68 23.94 -2.40
CA SER A 182 -8.29 24.70 -3.49
C SER A 182 -8.41 26.20 -3.14
N GLY A 183 -7.94 27.06 -4.04
CA GLY A 183 -7.88 28.51 -3.88
C GLY A 183 -6.78 29.00 -2.92
N GLN A 184 -5.98 28.10 -2.35
CA GLN A 184 -4.86 28.40 -1.45
C GLN A 184 -3.62 27.55 -1.78
N GLU A 185 -3.51 27.09 -3.03
CA GLU A 185 -2.49 26.16 -3.51
C GLU A 185 -1.07 26.71 -3.32
N THR A 186 -0.89 28.04 -3.34
CA THR A 186 0.41 28.69 -3.12
C THR A 186 0.87 28.68 -1.67
N ALA A 187 0.00 28.35 -0.71
CA ALA A 187 0.27 28.52 0.72
C ALA A 187 0.01 27.26 1.55
N LYS A 188 -1.00 26.46 1.19
CA LYS A 188 -1.51 25.38 2.04
C LYS A 188 -1.72 24.08 1.28
N ALA A 189 -1.58 22.98 2.01
CA ALA A 189 -1.95 21.64 1.59
C ALA A 189 -2.71 20.92 2.71
N TRP A 190 -3.27 19.75 2.41
CA TRP A 190 -4.05 18.98 3.36
C TRP A 190 -3.20 18.04 4.20
N LEU A 191 -3.34 18.15 5.52
CA LEU A 191 -3.07 17.04 6.44
C LEU A 191 -4.30 16.15 6.55
N TYR A 192 -4.06 14.86 6.82
CA TYR A 192 -5.09 13.88 7.13
C TYR A 192 -4.77 13.18 8.46
N SER A 193 -5.75 13.11 9.36
CA SER A 193 -5.63 12.42 10.64
C SER A 193 -5.99 10.94 10.50
N THR A 194 -5.05 10.04 10.75
CA THR A 194 -5.38 8.60 10.81
C THR A 194 -6.13 8.24 12.09
N GLY A 195 -6.09 9.08 13.12
CA GLY A 195 -6.81 8.88 14.37
C GLY A 195 -8.30 9.15 14.25
N SER A 196 -8.66 10.30 13.66
CA SER A 196 -10.04 10.80 13.61
C SER A 196 -10.66 10.81 12.22
N GLY A 197 -9.87 10.65 11.16
CA GLY A 197 -10.32 10.80 9.77
C GLY A 197 -10.54 12.27 9.35
N ALA A 198 -10.21 13.22 10.23
CA ALA A 198 -10.30 14.64 9.97
C ALA A 198 -9.24 15.13 8.98
N MET A 199 -9.52 16.26 8.36
CA MET A 199 -8.60 16.99 7.48
C MET A 199 -8.29 18.36 8.06
N GLN A 200 -7.07 18.83 7.84
CA GLN A 200 -6.64 20.15 8.28
C GLN A 200 -5.84 20.85 7.18
N GLU A 201 -6.25 22.08 6.86
CA GLU A 201 -5.44 22.96 6.01
C GLU A 201 -4.20 23.42 6.78
N THR A 202 -3.02 23.20 6.22
CA THR A 202 -1.76 23.48 6.91
C THR A 202 -0.80 24.23 6.00
N PRO A 203 -0.09 25.25 6.51
CA PRO A 203 0.99 25.90 5.76
C PRO A 203 2.04 24.89 5.31
N LYS A 204 2.38 24.93 4.01
CA LYS A 204 3.26 23.93 3.37
C LYS A 204 4.66 23.83 3.97
N THR A 205 5.14 24.88 4.62
CA THR A 205 6.48 24.94 5.22
C THR A 205 6.59 24.20 6.55
N GLN A 206 5.48 23.69 7.12
CA GLN A 206 5.53 22.91 8.34
C GLN A 206 5.92 21.46 8.08
N ALA A 207 6.79 20.91 8.92
CA ALA A 207 7.12 19.49 8.88
C ALA A 207 6.06 18.65 9.60
N HIS A 208 5.56 17.61 8.92
CA HIS A 208 4.59 16.65 9.48
C HIS A 208 4.94 15.22 9.06
N LYS A 209 4.28 14.23 9.64
CA LYS A 209 4.54 12.81 9.38
C LYS A 209 4.23 12.44 7.94
N LEU A 210 4.95 11.43 7.46
CA LEU A 210 4.82 10.90 6.13
C LEU A 210 4.70 9.39 6.21
N ARG A 211 3.63 8.85 5.63
CA ARG A 211 3.43 7.42 5.45
C ARG A 211 3.25 7.13 3.96
N PRO A 212 4.32 6.75 3.25
CA PRO A 212 4.26 6.52 1.82
C PRO A 212 3.39 5.30 1.47
N ILE A 213 2.86 5.31 0.25
CA ILE A 213 2.13 4.18 -0.32
C ILE A 213 2.73 3.78 -1.67
N ILE A 214 2.37 2.60 -2.15
CA ILE A 214 2.79 2.01 -3.42
C ILE A 214 1.54 1.64 -4.21
N THR A 215 1.54 1.94 -5.51
CA THR A 215 0.56 1.41 -6.47
C THR A 215 0.98 0.00 -6.87
N MET A 216 0.09 -0.97 -6.69
CA MET A 216 0.36 -2.35 -7.10
C MET A 216 0.07 -2.53 -8.60
N ASN A 217 1.11 -2.79 -9.38
CA ASN A 217 1.00 -3.16 -10.78
C ASN A 217 1.13 -4.70 -10.91
N LYS A 218 0.27 -5.33 -11.71
CA LYS A 218 0.33 -6.78 -11.98
C LYS A 218 1.44 -7.09 -12.97
#